data_AF-A0A2N3W0B9-F1
#
_entry.id   AF-A0A2N3W0B9-F1
#
_cell.length_a   1.000
_cell.length_b   1.000
_cell.length_c   1.000
_cell.angle_alpha   90.00
_cell.angle_beta   90.00
_cell.angle_gamma   90.00
#
_symmetry.space_group_name_H-M   'P 1'
#
loop_
_entity.id
_entity.type
_entity.pdbx_description
1 polymer ?
#
loop_
_entity_poly.entity_id
_entity_poly.type
_entity_poly.pdbx_seq_one_letter_code
_entity_poly.pdbx_strand_id
1 'polypeptide(L)'
;MQSYTAALFTGGPVAHLLDLAIRVQASQGALSLDDEIRRYARLVAASRTADQNCPVRTGAALLDFLGDLLERKALGDVPQEFTEKLSAASEGTDPAEYLHTLAGIVRILDRDLPPEYGELPMNSWEAGLAFPHLARFTAQLTDDLESATVADAVRAYIAAEHPFCSDSLAPWVAEAHRALVLFPDAAAQRENLLPAIPWSSPDALRELLGAVDDHMRREHS
;
A
#
# COMPACT_ATOMS: atom_id res chain seq x y z
N MET A 1 -1.85 5.14 29.32
CA MET A 1 -0.65 4.45 28.80
C MET A 1 -1.17 3.29 27.97
N GLN A 2 -1.09 3.36 26.63
CA GLN A 2 -1.49 2.23 25.78
C GLN A 2 -0.55 1.06 26.09
N SER A 3 -1.08 -0.13 26.36
CA SER A 3 -0.27 -1.32 26.48
C SER A 3 0.49 -1.55 25.18
N TYR A 4 1.77 -1.91 25.23
CA TYR A 4 2.54 -2.26 24.03
C TYR A 4 1.92 -3.44 23.28
N THR A 5 1.15 -4.29 23.96
CA THR A 5 0.38 -5.37 23.32
C THR A 5 -0.80 -4.86 22.48
N ALA A 6 -1.29 -3.64 22.71
CA ALA A 6 -2.34 -3.02 21.90
C ALA A 6 -1.94 -2.89 20.42
N ALA A 7 -0.64 -2.73 20.15
CA ALA A 7 -0.10 -2.63 18.79
C ALA A 7 -0.31 -3.91 17.96
N LEU A 8 -0.52 -5.07 18.59
CA LEU A 8 -0.90 -6.31 17.89
C LEU A 8 -2.31 -6.25 17.28
N PHE A 9 -3.16 -5.35 17.79
CA PHE A 9 -4.56 -5.21 17.40
C PHE A 9 -4.80 -4.01 16.50
N THR A 10 -4.14 -2.89 16.80
CA THR A 10 -4.39 -1.61 16.12
C THR A 10 -3.44 -1.34 14.95
N GLY A 11 -2.40 -2.16 14.78
CA GLY A 11 -1.44 -2.03 13.69
C GLY A 11 -1.03 -3.38 13.10
N GLY A 12 -0.32 -3.33 11.97
CA GLY A 12 0.30 -4.50 11.35
C GLY A 12 -0.63 -5.33 10.46
N PRO A 13 -0.28 -6.60 10.18
CA PRO A 13 -0.90 -7.40 9.13
C PRO A 13 -2.37 -7.73 9.42
N VAL A 14 -2.73 -7.98 10.68
CA VAL A 14 -4.12 -8.30 11.06
C VAL A 14 -5.02 -7.10 10.82
N ALA A 15 -4.64 -5.93 11.32
CA ALA A 15 -5.42 -4.70 11.13
C ALA A 15 -5.62 -4.40 9.64
N HIS A 16 -4.56 -4.56 8.84
CA HIS A 16 -4.64 -4.35 7.39
C HIS A 16 -5.55 -5.37 6.69
N LEU A 17 -5.48 -6.66 7.02
CA LEU A 17 -6.35 -7.69 6.45
C LEU A 17 -7.84 -7.45 6.80
N LEU A 18 -8.12 -6.99 8.01
CA LEU A 18 -9.47 -6.56 8.40
C LEU A 18 -9.93 -5.32 7.61
N ASP A 19 -9.04 -4.34 7.41
CA ASP A 19 -9.36 -3.15 6.59
C ASP A 19 -9.67 -3.53 5.13
N LEU A 20 -8.98 -4.53 4.56
CA LEU A 20 -9.30 -5.05 3.23
C LEU A 20 -10.68 -5.71 3.21
N ALA A 21 -11.01 -6.54 4.20
CA ALA A 21 -12.32 -7.18 4.28
C ALA A 21 -13.46 -6.15 4.40
N ILE A 22 -13.30 -5.14 5.26
CA ILE A 22 -14.26 -4.04 5.42
C ILE A 22 -14.43 -3.27 4.10
N ARG A 23 -13.32 -3.00 3.39
CA ARG A 23 -13.37 -2.32 2.09
C ARG A 23 -14.13 -3.14 1.05
N VAL A 24 -13.91 -4.46 1.03
CA VAL A 24 -14.61 -5.37 0.12
C VAL A 24 -16.11 -5.38 0.41
N GLN A 25 -16.50 -5.46 1.68
CA GLN A 25 -17.90 -5.37 2.10
C GLN A 25 -18.54 -4.04 1.69
N ALA A 26 -17.87 -2.93 1.99
CA ALA A 26 -18.33 -1.59 1.62
C ALA A 26 -18.45 -1.39 0.10
N SER A 27 -17.71 -2.16 -0.69
CA SER A 27 -17.75 -2.10 -2.15
C SER A 27 -19.03 -2.68 -2.77
N GLN A 28 -19.87 -3.37 -2.00
CA GLN A 28 -21.12 -4.00 -2.46
C GLN A 28 -20.91 -4.93 -3.66
N GLY A 29 -19.82 -5.69 -3.66
CA GLY A 29 -19.48 -6.66 -4.69
C GLY A 29 -18.63 -6.12 -5.85
N ALA A 30 -18.21 -4.85 -5.82
CA ALA A 30 -17.27 -4.31 -6.80
C ALA A 30 -15.83 -4.81 -6.59
N LEU A 31 -15.47 -5.24 -5.38
CA LEU A 31 -14.18 -5.82 -5.03
C LEU A 31 -14.33 -7.28 -4.61
N SER A 32 -13.27 -8.06 -4.80
CA SER A 32 -13.16 -9.46 -4.35
C SER A 32 -12.13 -9.55 -3.22
N LEU A 33 -12.49 -10.20 -2.10
CA LEU A 33 -11.57 -10.39 -0.98
C LEU A 33 -10.33 -11.19 -1.38
N ASP A 34 -10.50 -12.20 -2.23
CA ASP A 34 -9.40 -13.02 -2.72
C ASP A 34 -8.40 -12.18 -3.52
N ASP A 35 -8.90 -11.29 -4.37
CA ASP A 35 -8.07 -10.39 -5.16
C ASP A 35 -7.33 -9.39 -4.27
N GLU A 36 -8.01 -8.82 -3.27
CA GLU A 36 -7.40 -7.90 -2.32
C GLU A 36 -6.29 -8.57 -1.49
N ILE A 37 -6.51 -9.82 -1.05
CA ILE A 37 -5.48 -10.61 -0.36
C ILE A 37 -4.32 -10.96 -1.28
N ARG A 38 -4.58 -11.28 -2.56
CA ARG A 38 -3.51 -11.52 -3.55
C ARG A 38 -2.67 -10.28 -3.81
N ARG A 39 -3.28 -9.09 -3.89
CA ARG A 39 -2.55 -7.80 -3.97
C ARG A 39 -1.69 -7.58 -2.72
N TYR A 40 -2.23 -7.85 -1.53
CA TYR A 40 -1.48 -7.77 -0.29
C TYR A 40 -0.28 -8.72 -0.29
N ALA A 41 -0.48 -9.98 -0.69
CA ALA A 41 0.60 -10.95 -0.76
C ALA A 41 1.70 -10.53 -1.76
N ARG A 42 1.30 -10.02 -2.93
CA ARG A 42 2.23 -9.45 -3.91
C ARG A 42 3.03 -8.28 -3.35
N LEU A 43 2.39 -7.36 -2.62
CA LEU A 43 3.06 -6.22 -2.01
C LEU A 43 4.12 -6.66 -0.99
N VAL A 44 3.78 -7.63 -0.13
CA VAL A 44 4.72 -8.19 0.85
C VAL A 44 5.88 -8.90 0.13
N ALA A 45 5.59 -9.76 -0.84
CA ALA A 45 6.60 -10.51 -1.59
C ALA A 45 7.54 -9.61 -2.41
N ALA A 46 7.02 -8.49 -2.94
CA ALA A 46 7.82 -7.51 -3.68
C ALA A 46 8.80 -6.71 -2.79
N SER A 47 8.62 -6.75 -1.47
CA SER A 47 9.50 -6.09 -0.50
C SER A 47 10.24 -7.12 0.34
N ARG A 48 11.52 -7.33 0.03
CA ARG A 48 12.38 -8.26 0.79
C ARG A 48 12.37 -7.96 2.29
N THR A 49 12.34 -6.69 2.68
CA THR A 49 12.27 -6.29 4.09
C THR A 49 10.93 -6.68 4.70
N ALA A 50 9.81 -6.46 4.01
CA ALA A 50 8.50 -6.86 4.53
C ALA A 50 8.39 -8.38 4.66
N ASP A 51 8.74 -9.12 3.60
CA ASP A 51 8.72 -10.58 3.60
C ASP A 51 9.61 -11.20 4.69
N GLN A 52 10.78 -10.62 4.96
CA GLN A 52 11.66 -11.10 6.03
C GLN A 52 11.13 -10.84 7.44
N ASN A 53 10.49 -9.69 7.68
CA ASN A 53 10.06 -9.29 9.02
C ASN A 53 8.65 -9.81 9.35
N CYS A 54 7.75 -9.82 8.37
CA CYS A 54 6.36 -10.21 8.54
C CYS A 54 5.80 -10.77 7.22
N PRO A 55 6.17 -12.01 6.84
CA PRO A 55 5.63 -12.65 5.65
C PRO A 55 4.11 -12.85 5.81
N VAL A 56 3.40 -13.01 4.69
CA VAL A 56 1.93 -13.15 4.65
C VAL A 56 1.44 -14.28 5.58
N ARG A 57 2.13 -15.42 5.58
CA ARG A 57 1.86 -16.54 6.51
C ARG A 57 1.90 -16.16 7.99
N THR A 58 2.73 -15.19 8.39
CA THR A 58 2.75 -14.67 9.76
C THR A 58 1.46 -13.90 10.07
N GLY A 59 0.94 -13.13 9.11
CA GLY A 59 -0.38 -12.50 9.22
C GLY A 59 -1.49 -13.53 9.43
N ALA A 60 -1.50 -14.61 8.64
CA ALA A 60 -2.46 -15.70 8.82
C ALA A 60 -2.34 -16.41 10.17
N ALA A 61 -1.11 -16.66 10.65
CA ALA A 61 -0.89 -17.25 11.96
C ALA A 61 -1.34 -16.33 13.11
N LEU A 62 -1.17 -15.01 12.96
CA LEU A 62 -1.66 -14.03 13.93
C LEU A 62 -3.18 -13.98 13.97
N LEU A 63 -3.86 -14.08 12.81
CA LEU A 63 -5.32 -14.18 12.77
C LEU A 63 -5.83 -15.39 13.55
N ASP A 64 -5.28 -16.60 13.30
CA ASP A 64 -5.64 -17.80 14.06
C ASP A 64 -5.35 -17.64 15.55
N PHE A 65 -4.17 -17.11 15.89
CA PHE A 65 -3.80 -16.91 17.29
C PHE A 65 -4.79 -15.99 18.02
N LEU A 66 -5.24 -14.92 17.36
CA LEU A 66 -6.25 -14.03 17.92
C LEU A 66 -7.63 -14.70 18.02
N GLY A 67 -8.02 -15.52 17.04
CA GLY A 67 -9.21 -16.36 17.10
C GLY A 67 -9.21 -17.28 18.31
N ASP A 68 -8.12 -18.03 18.50
CA ASP A 68 -7.91 -18.93 19.65
C ASP A 68 -8.06 -18.19 21.00
N LEU A 69 -7.51 -16.97 21.09
CA LEU A 69 -7.60 -16.18 22.31
C LEU A 69 -9.01 -15.64 22.57
N LEU A 70 -9.77 -15.32 21.52
CA LEU A 70 -11.17 -14.89 21.64
C LEU A 70 -12.05 -16.05 22.13
N GLU A 71 -11.92 -17.24 21.54
CA GLU A 71 -12.67 -18.43 21.96
C GLU A 71 -12.43 -18.78 23.43
N ARG A 72 -11.16 -18.71 23.85
CA ARG A 72 -10.74 -19.02 25.23
C ARG A 72 -11.10 -17.91 26.22
N LYS A 73 -11.62 -16.77 25.75
CA LYS A 73 -11.82 -15.54 26.54
C LYS A 73 -10.54 -15.15 27.30
N ALA A 74 -9.40 -15.39 26.66
CA ALA A 74 -8.06 -15.20 27.22
C ALA A 74 -7.44 -13.86 26.80
N LEU A 75 -8.09 -13.17 25.86
CA LEU A 75 -7.85 -11.76 25.61
C LEU A 75 -8.32 -10.96 26.83
N GLY A 76 -7.37 -10.28 27.48
CA GLY A 76 -7.66 -9.30 28.52
C GLY A 76 -8.33 -8.06 27.91
N ASP A 77 -7.89 -6.86 28.32
CA ASP A 77 -8.43 -5.62 27.74
C ASP A 77 -8.02 -5.48 26.26
N VAL A 78 -8.96 -5.84 25.37
CA VAL A 78 -8.83 -5.64 23.92
C VAL A 78 -9.14 -4.18 23.58
N PRO A 79 -8.32 -3.50 22.76
CA PRO A 79 -8.62 -2.14 22.31
C PRO A 79 -9.99 -2.06 21.64
N GLN A 80 -10.81 -1.10 22.04
CA GLN A 80 -12.16 -0.89 21.48
C GLN A 80 -12.14 -0.77 19.96
N GLU A 81 -11.17 -0.05 19.41
CA GLU A 81 -10.98 0.12 17.96
C GLU A 81 -10.87 -1.22 17.22
N PHE A 82 -10.16 -2.20 17.79
CA PHE A 82 -10.05 -3.51 17.18
C PHE A 82 -11.37 -4.28 17.23
N THR A 83 -12.06 -4.23 18.36
CA THR A 83 -13.38 -4.87 18.52
C THR A 83 -14.40 -4.29 17.52
N GLU A 84 -14.40 -2.96 17.34
CA GLU A 84 -15.25 -2.28 16.36
C GLU A 84 -14.90 -2.70 14.93
N LYS A 85 -13.61 -2.71 14.59
CA LYS A 85 -13.12 -3.15 13.28
C LYS A 85 -13.48 -4.60 12.99
N LEU A 86 -13.26 -5.49 13.95
CA LEU A 86 -13.59 -6.91 13.81
C LEU A 86 -15.10 -7.15 13.67
N SER A 87 -15.91 -6.42 14.44
CA SER A 87 -17.37 -6.47 14.32
C SER A 87 -17.84 -5.98 12.95
N ALA A 88 -17.25 -4.90 12.44
CA ALA A 88 -17.54 -4.41 11.09
C ALA A 88 -17.16 -5.44 10.02
N ALA A 89 -15.98 -6.07 10.15
CA ALA A 89 -15.48 -7.06 9.21
C ALA A 89 -16.26 -8.40 9.26
N SER A 90 -16.81 -8.80 10.40
CA SER A 90 -17.45 -10.12 10.55
C SER A 90 -18.92 -10.15 10.11
N GLU A 91 -19.56 -8.99 9.91
CA GLU A 91 -20.97 -8.86 9.48
C GLU A 91 -21.96 -9.73 10.28
N GLY A 92 -21.71 -9.91 11.58
CA GLY A 92 -22.54 -10.73 12.46
C GLY A 92 -22.16 -12.21 12.54
N THR A 93 -21.12 -12.64 11.84
CA THR A 93 -20.41 -13.91 12.09
C THR A 93 -19.71 -13.83 13.45
N ASP A 94 -19.58 -14.97 14.13
CA ASP A 94 -18.79 -15.05 15.35
C ASP A 94 -17.35 -14.53 15.09
N PRO A 95 -16.85 -13.58 15.90
CA PRO A 95 -15.55 -12.96 15.66
C PRO A 95 -14.38 -13.94 15.61
N ALA A 96 -14.39 -15.01 16.42
CA ALA A 96 -13.30 -15.98 16.42
C ALA A 96 -13.36 -16.88 15.17
N GLU A 97 -14.57 -17.38 14.85
CA GLU A 97 -14.82 -18.16 13.63
C GLU A 97 -14.41 -17.37 12.37
N TYR A 98 -14.74 -16.08 12.35
CA TYR A 98 -14.37 -15.18 11.25
C TYR A 98 -12.84 -15.06 11.09
N LEU A 99 -12.10 -14.86 12.19
CA LEU A 99 -10.63 -14.77 12.14
C LEU A 99 -9.99 -16.07 11.63
N HIS A 100 -10.46 -17.23 12.08
CA HIS A 100 -9.97 -18.53 11.60
C HIS A 100 -10.28 -18.75 10.11
N THR A 101 -11.47 -18.34 9.68
CA THR A 101 -11.88 -18.41 8.27
C THR A 101 -10.98 -17.52 7.41
N LEU A 102 -10.77 -16.26 7.81
CA LEU A 102 -9.90 -15.33 7.10
C LEU A 102 -8.45 -15.83 7.07
N ALA A 103 -7.95 -16.37 8.17
CA ALA A 103 -6.63 -17.01 8.22
C ALA A 103 -6.51 -18.17 7.23
N GLY A 104 -7.57 -18.98 7.11
CA GLY A 104 -7.67 -20.06 6.12
C GLY A 104 -7.57 -19.55 4.69
N ILE A 105 -8.33 -18.50 4.34
CA ILE A 105 -8.31 -17.87 3.01
C ILE A 105 -6.90 -17.35 2.70
N VAL A 106 -6.30 -16.59 3.62
CA VAL A 106 -4.94 -16.03 3.44
C VAL A 106 -3.92 -17.15 3.19
N ARG A 107 -3.97 -18.26 3.95
CA ARG A 107 -3.08 -19.42 3.73
C ARG A 107 -3.28 -20.09 2.38
N ILE A 108 -4.50 -20.16 1.87
CA ILE A 108 -4.79 -20.76 0.57
C ILE A 108 -4.16 -19.89 -0.52
N LEU A 109 -4.39 -18.58 -0.45
CA LEU A 109 -3.93 -17.62 -1.46
C LEU A 109 -2.42 -17.38 -1.42
N ASP A 110 -1.77 -17.47 -0.25
CA ASP A 110 -0.31 -17.35 -0.08
C ASP A 110 0.49 -18.53 -0.66
N ARG A 111 -0.17 -19.65 -1.02
CA ARG A 111 0.51 -20.80 -1.63
C ARG A 111 0.82 -20.60 -3.10
N ASP A 112 0.04 -19.76 -3.77
CA ASP A 112 0.18 -19.49 -5.19
C ASP A 112 1.26 -18.43 -5.42
N LEU A 113 1.85 -18.43 -6.61
CA LEU A 113 2.71 -17.32 -7.01
C LEU A 113 1.87 -16.04 -7.09
N PRO A 114 2.38 -14.89 -6.63
CA PRO A 114 1.67 -13.63 -6.76
C PRO A 114 1.31 -13.35 -8.23
N PRO A 115 0.07 -12.93 -8.52
CA PRO A 115 -0.37 -12.71 -9.89
C PRO A 115 0.42 -11.56 -10.54
N GLU A 116 0.65 -11.65 -11.84
CA GLU A 116 1.26 -10.57 -12.59
C GLU A 116 0.31 -9.36 -12.67
N TYR A 117 0.84 -8.16 -12.92
CA TYR A 117 0.04 -6.94 -12.98
C TYR A 117 -0.96 -6.90 -14.15
N GLY A 118 -0.73 -7.69 -15.21
CA GLY A 118 -1.70 -7.85 -16.30
C GLY A 118 -2.84 -8.82 -15.98
N GLU A 119 -2.66 -9.71 -14.99
CA GLU A 119 -3.70 -10.65 -14.52
C GLU A 119 -4.53 -10.02 -13.41
N LEU A 120 -3.86 -9.32 -12.50
CA LEU A 120 -4.47 -8.61 -11.39
C LEU A 120 -3.87 -7.21 -11.29
N PRO A 121 -4.48 -6.19 -11.91
CA PRO A 121 -3.98 -4.83 -11.83
C PRO A 121 -3.91 -4.31 -10.41
N MET A 122 -2.96 -3.41 -10.18
CA MET A 122 -2.88 -2.65 -8.94
C MET A 122 -4.19 -1.88 -8.72
N ASN A 123 -4.62 -1.85 -7.47
CA ASN A 123 -5.66 -0.90 -7.05
C ASN A 123 -5.02 0.33 -6.40
N SER A 124 -5.86 1.29 -6.00
CA SER A 124 -5.37 2.57 -5.48
C SER A 124 -4.56 2.45 -4.19
N TRP A 125 -4.88 1.51 -3.30
CA TRP A 125 -4.11 1.37 -2.06
C TRP A 125 -2.79 0.61 -2.31
N GLU A 126 -2.78 -0.40 -3.19
CA GLU A 126 -1.55 -1.13 -3.53
C GLU A 126 -0.56 -0.17 -4.20
N ALA A 127 -1.01 0.61 -5.18
CA ALA A 127 -0.20 1.62 -5.84
C ALA A 127 0.29 2.69 -4.86
N GLY A 128 -0.56 3.15 -3.93
CA GLY A 128 -0.18 4.09 -2.89
C GLY A 128 0.89 3.58 -1.92
N LEU A 129 0.92 2.27 -1.64
CA LEU A 129 1.95 1.65 -0.80
C LEU A 129 3.20 1.25 -1.59
N ALA A 130 3.07 0.92 -2.88
CA ALA A 130 4.19 0.55 -3.75
C ALA A 130 4.99 1.78 -4.23
N PHE A 131 4.32 2.92 -4.37
CA PHE A 131 4.88 4.20 -4.84
C PHE A 131 4.47 5.38 -3.93
N PRO A 132 4.76 5.33 -2.62
CA PRO A 132 4.31 6.34 -1.67
C PRO A 132 4.83 7.74 -1.97
N HIS A 133 6.04 7.86 -2.53
CA HIS A 133 6.60 9.17 -2.83
C HIS A 133 5.94 9.83 -4.05
N LEU A 134 5.70 9.06 -5.12
CA LEU A 134 4.95 9.53 -6.29
C LEU A 134 3.48 9.80 -5.96
N ALA A 135 2.84 8.97 -5.12
CA ALA A 135 1.48 9.20 -4.65
C ALA A 135 1.38 10.50 -3.84
N ARG A 136 2.33 10.78 -2.95
CA ARG A 136 2.39 12.03 -2.18
C ARG A 136 2.60 13.25 -3.07
N PHE A 137 3.36 13.13 -4.15
CA PHE A 137 3.56 14.22 -5.11
C PHE A 137 2.25 14.70 -5.76
N THR A 138 1.25 13.82 -5.88
CA THR A 138 -0.10 14.21 -6.36
C THR A 138 -0.68 15.38 -5.56
N ALA A 139 -0.52 15.40 -4.23
CA ALA A 139 -1.00 16.49 -3.39
C ALA A 139 -0.30 17.82 -3.70
N GLN A 140 0.99 17.76 -4.02
CA GLN A 140 1.80 18.94 -4.36
C GLN A 140 1.44 19.50 -5.75
N LEU A 141 1.00 18.64 -6.68
CA LEU A 141 0.47 19.09 -7.98
C LEU A 141 -0.90 19.75 -7.86
N THR A 142 -1.76 19.28 -6.94
CA THR A 142 -3.11 19.85 -6.75
C THR A 142 -3.11 21.22 -6.06
N ASP A 143 -2.12 21.50 -5.21
CA ASP A 143 -2.03 22.78 -4.51
C ASP A 143 -1.55 23.94 -5.42
N ASP A 144 -0.95 23.63 -6.58
CA ASP A 144 -0.20 24.63 -7.37
C ASP A 144 -0.65 24.85 -8.84
N LEU A 145 -1.71 24.20 -9.37
CA LEU A 145 -1.86 24.14 -10.84
C LEU A 145 -3.26 24.41 -11.42
N GLU A 146 -3.42 25.62 -11.95
CA GLU A 146 -4.15 25.85 -13.20
C GLU A 146 -3.24 25.85 -14.45
N SER A 147 -1.89 25.80 -14.34
CA SER A 147 -1.03 25.92 -15.55
C SER A 147 0.41 25.37 -15.58
N ALA A 148 1.01 24.84 -14.50
CA ALA A 148 2.41 24.36 -14.57
C ALA A 148 2.53 22.86 -14.93
N THR A 149 3.66 22.50 -15.53
CA THR A 149 3.99 21.13 -15.92
C THR A 149 4.52 20.32 -14.74
N VAL A 150 4.62 18.98 -14.87
CA VAL A 150 5.26 18.13 -13.86
C VAL A 150 6.69 18.59 -13.60
N ALA A 151 7.43 18.94 -14.66
CA ALA A 151 8.77 19.49 -14.53
C ALA A 151 8.83 20.81 -13.75
N ASP A 152 7.83 21.68 -13.89
CA ASP A 152 7.76 22.94 -13.12
C ASP A 152 7.51 22.69 -11.64
N ALA A 153 6.58 21.78 -11.32
CA ALA A 153 6.30 21.41 -9.93
C ALA A 153 7.51 20.74 -9.25
N VAL A 154 8.24 19.88 -9.98
CA VAL A 154 9.48 19.29 -9.47
C VAL A 154 10.54 20.37 -9.23
N ARG A 155 10.72 21.33 -10.15
CA ARG A 155 11.65 22.45 -9.95
C ARG A 155 11.28 23.32 -8.76
N ALA A 156 9.99 23.62 -8.57
CA ALA A 156 9.50 24.38 -7.43
C ALA A 156 9.77 23.64 -6.10
N TYR A 157 9.51 22.33 -6.06
CA TYR A 157 9.82 21.49 -4.89
C TYR A 157 11.32 21.51 -4.56
N ILE A 158 12.18 21.31 -5.56
CA ILE A 158 13.63 21.35 -5.41
C ILE A 158 14.09 22.69 -4.81
N ALA A 159 13.58 23.80 -5.34
CA ALA A 159 13.93 25.14 -4.86
C ALA A 159 13.53 25.36 -3.39
N ALA A 160 12.42 24.76 -2.95
CA ALA A 160 11.95 24.84 -1.57
C ALA A 160 12.75 23.97 -0.59
N GLU A 161 13.22 22.80 -1.03
CA GLU A 161 13.95 21.85 -0.17
C GLU A 161 15.47 22.07 -0.15
N HIS A 162 16.00 22.87 -1.07
CA HIS A 162 17.44 23.11 -1.14
C HIS A 162 17.95 23.81 0.14
N PRO A 163 19.07 23.37 0.75
CA PRO A 163 20.09 22.44 0.24
C PRO A 163 19.89 20.95 0.58
N PHE A 164 18.79 20.57 1.21
CA PHE A 164 18.53 19.20 1.68
C PHE A 164 17.78 18.32 0.66
N CYS A 165 17.69 18.79 -0.59
CA CYS A 165 16.93 18.15 -1.65
C CYS A 165 17.39 16.72 -2.00
N SER A 166 18.66 16.36 -1.79
CA SER A 166 19.19 15.02 -2.13
C SER A 166 18.45 13.88 -1.44
N ASP A 167 18.11 14.05 -0.16
CA ASP A 167 17.47 13.01 0.65
C ASP A 167 16.00 12.80 0.23
N SER A 168 15.36 13.87 -0.23
CA SER A 168 13.97 13.89 -0.68
C SER A 168 13.79 13.40 -2.12
N LEU A 169 14.77 13.66 -3.01
CA LEU A 169 14.66 13.33 -4.44
C LEU A 169 15.05 11.89 -4.78
N ALA A 170 15.98 11.28 -4.06
CA ALA A 170 16.43 9.91 -4.36
C ALA A 170 15.28 8.88 -4.35
N PRO A 171 14.33 8.92 -3.38
CA PRO A 171 13.18 8.03 -3.41
C PRO A 171 12.23 8.28 -4.61
N TRP A 172 12.08 9.52 -5.06
CA TRP A 172 11.23 9.84 -6.23
C TRP A 172 11.82 9.26 -7.50
N VAL A 173 13.13 9.41 -7.69
CA VAL A 173 13.87 8.83 -8.82
C VAL A 173 13.77 7.31 -8.82
N ALA A 174 13.96 6.68 -7.66
CA ALA A 174 13.85 5.23 -7.53
C ALA A 174 12.45 4.71 -7.89
N GLU A 175 11.40 5.36 -7.38
CA GLU A 175 10.02 5.00 -7.69
C GLU A 175 9.65 5.25 -9.15
N ALA A 176 10.07 6.38 -9.74
CA ALA A 176 9.81 6.69 -11.14
C ALA A 176 10.47 5.67 -12.09
N HIS A 177 11.73 5.29 -11.82
CA HIS A 177 12.38 4.21 -12.56
C HIS A 177 11.67 2.88 -12.38
N ARG A 178 11.28 2.52 -11.15
CA ARG A 178 10.51 1.29 -10.89
C ARG A 178 9.20 1.27 -11.67
N ALA A 179 8.45 2.38 -11.68
CA ALA A 179 7.20 2.50 -12.40
C ALA A 179 7.39 2.32 -13.92
N LEU A 180 8.42 2.94 -14.51
CA LEU A 180 8.75 2.79 -15.93
C LEU A 180 9.19 1.37 -16.30
N VAL A 181 9.81 0.62 -15.38
CA VAL A 181 10.20 -0.78 -15.60
C VAL A 181 9.00 -1.71 -15.50
N LEU A 182 8.14 -1.54 -14.49
CA LEU A 182 6.97 -2.38 -14.28
C LEU A 182 5.85 -2.10 -15.29
N PHE A 183 5.73 -0.84 -15.73
CA PHE A 183 4.66 -0.36 -16.59
C PHE A 183 5.24 0.49 -17.72
N PRO A 184 5.80 -0.15 -18.77
CA PRO A 184 6.59 0.55 -19.80
C PRO A 184 5.73 1.39 -20.76
N ASP A 185 4.45 1.04 -20.93
CA ASP A 185 3.53 1.73 -21.83
C ASP A 185 2.39 2.45 -21.09
N ALA A 186 1.74 3.36 -21.81
CA ALA A 186 0.69 4.20 -21.27
C ALA A 186 -0.58 3.43 -20.87
N ALA A 187 -0.85 2.27 -21.47
CA ALA A 187 -2.02 1.47 -21.10
C ALA A 187 -1.79 0.79 -19.75
N ALA A 188 -0.62 0.16 -19.56
CA ALA A 188 -0.24 -0.47 -18.30
C ALA A 188 -0.20 0.54 -17.14
N GLN A 189 0.34 1.74 -17.36
CA GLN A 189 0.33 2.80 -16.34
C GLN A 189 -1.08 3.32 -16.04
N ARG A 190 -1.92 3.48 -17.07
CA ARG A 190 -3.31 3.88 -16.87
C ARG A 190 -4.06 2.89 -15.99
N GLU A 191 -3.83 1.60 -16.21
CA GLU A 191 -4.53 0.54 -15.49
C GLU A 191 -4.03 0.40 -14.05
N ASN A 192 -2.72 0.53 -13.81
CA ASN A 192 -2.12 0.22 -12.52
C ASN A 192 -1.87 1.45 -11.63
N LEU A 193 -1.56 2.61 -12.21
CA LEU A 193 -1.10 3.77 -11.45
C LEU A 193 -2.11 4.91 -11.41
N LEU A 194 -2.86 5.14 -12.49
CA LEU A 194 -3.80 6.28 -12.60
C LEU A 194 -4.79 6.37 -11.42
N PRO A 195 -5.34 5.27 -10.87
CA PRO A 195 -6.27 5.36 -9.74
C PRO A 195 -5.67 5.98 -8.45
N ALA A 196 -4.35 5.91 -8.27
CA ALA A 196 -3.66 6.46 -7.09
C ALA A 196 -2.75 7.66 -7.43
N ILE A 197 -2.27 7.73 -8.66
CA ILE A 197 -1.26 8.67 -9.13
C ILE A 197 -1.77 9.25 -10.47
N PRO A 198 -2.74 10.17 -10.43
CA PRO A 198 -3.50 10.60 -11.62
C PRO A 198 -2.66 11.31 -12.69
N TRP A 199 -1.51 11.86 -12.30
CA TRP A 199 -0.57 12.52 -13.21
C TRP A 199 0.41 11.55 -13.88
N SER A 200 0.47 10.29 -13.41
CA SER A 200 1.45 9.33 -13.88
C SER A 200 1.22 8.96 -15.35
N SER A 201 2.26 9.19 -16.14
CA SER A 201 2.39 8.72 -17.51
C SER A 201 3.87 8.49 -17.80
N PRO A 202 4.23 7.69 -18.82
CA PRO A 202 5.63 7.46 -19.14
C PRO A 202 6.39 8.76 -19.40
N ASP A 203 5.73 9.74 -20.02
CA ASP A 203 6.33 11.04 -20.33
C ASP A 203 6.45 11.91 -19.08
N ALA A 204 5.42 11.98 -18.24
CA ALA A 204 5.50 12.71 -16.96
C ALA A 204 6.60 12.16 -16.02
N LEU A 205 6.76 10.83 -15.96
CA LEU A 205 7.83 10.21 -15.17
C LEU A 205 9.21 10.54 -15.75
N ARG A 206 9.37 10.59 -17.08
CA ARG A 206 10.61 11.00 -17.72
C ARG A 206 10.90 12.49 -17.52
N GLU A 207 9.89 13.35 -17.53
CA GLU A 207 10.03 14.77 -17.20
C GLU A 207 10.51 14.97 -15.76
N LEU A 208 9.94 14.24 -14.80
CA LEU A 208 10.40 14.25 -13.41
C LEU A 208 11.87 13.83 -13.32
N LEU A 209 12.24 12.70 -13.93
CA LEU A 209 13.62 12.20 -13.92
C LEU A 209 14.59 13.21 -14.55
N GLY A 210 14.21 13.81 -15.68
CA GLY A 210 15.00 14.84 -16.35
C GLY A 210 15.20 16.09 -15.48
N ALA A 211 14.14 16.57 -14.84
CA ALA A 211 14.23 17.74 -13.96
C ALA A 211 15.14 17.52 -12.74
N VAL A 212 15.12 16.31 -12.16
CA VAL A 212 16.01 15.94 -11.05
C VAL A 212 17.46 15.82 -11.51
N ASP A 213 17.74 15.07 -12.58
CA ASP A 213 19.10 14.90 -13.12
C ASP A 213 19.74 16.25 -13.49
N ASP A 214 18.97 17.13 -14.12
CA ASP A 214 19.37 18.49 -14.45
C ASP A 214 19.78 19.31 -13.23
N HIS A 215 19.04 19.20 -12.12
CA HIS A 215 19.37 19.89 -10.88
C HIS A 215 20.63 19.32 -10.24
N MET A 216 20.71 18.00 -10.11
CA MET A 216 21.85 17.31 -9.49
C MET A 216 23.15 17.64 -10.22
N ARG A 217 23.15 17.71 -11.55
CA ARG A 217 24.33 18.10 -12.34
C ARG A 217 24.74 19.55 -12.19
N ARG A 218 23.80 20.45 -11.87
CA ARG A 218 24.07 21.89 -11.76
C ARG A 218 24.57 22.27 -10.37
N GLU A 219 23.95 21.71 -9.34
CA GLU A 219 24.13 22.18 -7.95
C GLU A 219 24.90 21.18 -7.06
N HIS A 220 25.10 19.93 -7.51
CA HIS A 220 25.67 18.85 -6.70
C HIS A 220 26.78 18.03 -7.39
N SER A 221 27.34 18.52 -8.50
CA SER A 221 28.45 17.89 -9.24
C SER A 221 29.82 18.24 -8.71
#